data_AF-A0A7Y0DQ58-F1
#
_entry.id   AF-A0A7Y0DQ58-F1
#
_cell.length_a   1.000
_cell.length_b   1.000
_cell.length_c   1.000
_cell.angle_alpha   90.00
_cell.angle_beta   90.00
_cell.angle_gamma   90.00
#
_symmetry.space_group_name_H-M   'P 1'
#
loop_
_entity.id
_entity.type
_entity.pdbx_description
1 polymer ?
#
loop_
_entity_poly.entity_id
_entity_poly.type
_entity_poly.pdbx_seq_one_letter_code
_entity_poly.pdbx_strand_id
1 'polypeptide(L)'
;MEFTYWYITLAIVILINLAVSVFLAKRNDLERFQKGAQIALVWLIPLIAAIGLWLFHRTQDPLISSSKSFGGGASKSTNFTGTGD
;
A
#
# COMPACT_ATOMS: atom_id res chain seq x y z
N MET A 1 17.39 14.84 -11.87
CA MET A 1 16.77 15.61 -10.77
C MET A 1 15.88 14.69 -9.94
N GLU A 2 14.79 14.15 -10.49
CA GLU A 2 13.87 13.19 -9.80
C GLU A 2 14.57 12.01 -9.10
N PHE A 3 15.40 11.24 -9.82
CA PHE A 3 16.10 10.08 -9.24
C PHE A 3 17.02 10.45 -8.07
N THR A 4 17.61 11.64 -8.07
CA THR A 4 18.47 12.12 -6.98
C THR A 4 17.69 12.25 -5.67
N TYR A 5 16.45 12.75 -5.72
CA TYR A 5 15.58 12.85 -4.54
C TYR A 5 15.16 11.48 -4.00
N TRP A 6 14.93 10.50 -4.89
CA TRP A 6 14.65 9.12 -4.49
C TRP A 6 15.83 8.49 -3.75
N TYR A 7 17.06 8.66 -4.25
CA TYR A 7 18.25 8.14 -3.58
C TYR A 7 18.48 8.82 -2.21
N ILE A 8 18.27 10.13 -2.12
CA ILE A 8 18.37 10.87 -0.85
C ILE A 8 17.33 10.36 0.15
N THR A 9 16.09 10.18 -0.28
CA THR A 9 15.01 9.64 0.56
C THR A 9 15.35 8.25 1.08
N LEU A 10 15.82 7.35 0.20
CA LEU A 10 16.27 6.00 0.57
C LEU A 10 17.42 6.05 1.58
N ALA A 11 18.42 6.92 1.36
CA ALA A 11 19.53 7.08 2.27
C ALA A 11 19.08 7.56 3.66
N ILE A 12 18.17 8.55 3.72
CA ILE A 12 17.61 9.03 4.99
C ILE A 12 16.87 7.91 5.73
N VAL A 13 16.03 7.15 5.03
CA VAL A 13 15.28 6.02 5.62
C VAL A 13 16.24 4.98 6.20
N ILE A 14 17.28 4.60 5.45
CA ILE A 14 18.30 3.64 5.89
C ILE A 14 19.05 4.18 7.12
N LEU A 15 19.44 5.46 7.11
CA LEU A 15 20.14 6.09 8.23
C LEU A 15 19.28 6.12 9.51
N ILE A 16 17.99 6.41 9.40
CA ILE A 16 17.07 6.39 10.55
C ILE A 16 16.96 4.96 11.12
N ASN A 17 16.77 3.95 10.26
CA ASN A 17 16.67 2.55 10.70
C ASN A 17 17.96 2.07 11.38
N LEU A 18 19.13 2.47 10.85
CA LEU A 18 20.44 2.21 11.47
C LEU A 18 20.57 2.90 12.82
N ALA A 19 20.23 4.19 12.92
CA ALA A 19 20.32 4.94 14.16
C ALA A 19 19.45 4.32 15.27
N VAL A 20 18.22 3.94 14.93
CA VAL A 20 17.30 3.23 15.85
C VAL A 20 17.86 1.87 16.24
N SER A 21 18.42 1.11 15.30
CA SER A 21 19.05 -0.19 15.58
C SER A 21 20.23 -0.06 16.54
N VAL A 22 21.10 0.94 16.36
CA VAL A 22 22.22 1.24 17.27
C VAL A 22 21.72 1.65 18.66
N PHE A 23 20.69 2.50 18.72
CA PHE A 23 20.07 2.90 19.98
C PHE A 23 19.52 1.69 20.75
N LEU A 24 18.77 0.81 20.08
CA LEU A 24 18.26 -0.44 20.65
C LEU A 24 19.38 -1.40 21.06
N ALA A 25 20.47 -1.47 20.28
CA ALA A 25 21.63 -2.30 20.62
C ALA A 25 22.28 -1.86 21.94
N LYS A 26 22.37 -0.54 22.19
CA LYS A 26 22.98 0.05 23.40
C LYS A 26 22.09 -0.04 24.65
N ARG A 27 20.81 -0.34 24.52
CA ARG A 27 19.88 -0.48 25.65
C ARG A 27 20.18 -1.72 26.48
N ASN A 28 20.49 -1.56 27.77
CA ASN A 28 20.86 -2.68 28.65
C ASN A 28 19.67 -3.28 29.41
N ASP A 29 18.47 -2.71 29.23
CA ASP A 29 17.25 -3.06 29.94
C ASP A 29 16.42 -4.15 29.25
N LEU A 30 16.79 -4.56 28.03
CA LEU A 30 16.12 -5.62 27.29
C LEU A 30 16.95 -6.90 27.24
N GLU A 31 16.26 -8.04 27.38
CA GLU A 31 16.82 -9.36 27.12
C GLU A 31 17.36 -9.46 25.68
N ARG A 32 18.44 -10.22 25.47
CA ARG A 32 19.13 -10.34 24.18
C ARG A 32 18.21 -10.78 23.04
N PHE A 33 17.30 -11.72 23.32
CA PHE A 33 16.33 -12.20 22.31
C PHE A 33 15.33 -11.11 21.91
N GLN A 34 14.70 -10.44 22.89
CA GLN A 34 13.75 -9.35 22.63
C GLN A 34 14.42 -8.20 21.89
N LYS A 35 15.64 -7.85 22.26
CA LYS A 35 16.45 -6.85 21.56
C LYS A 35 16.70 -7.23 20.10
N GLY A 36 17.12 -8.47 19.85
CA GLY A 36 17.34 -8.97 18.49
C GLY A 36 16.06 -8.94 17.64
N ALA A 37 14.94 -9.37 18.22
CA ALA A 37 13.63 -9.31 17.57
C ALA A 37 13.20 -7.87 17.26
N GLN A 38 13.39 -6.93 18.19
CA GLN A 38 13.06 -5.51 17.95
C GLN A 38 13.89 -4.91 16.82
N ILE A 39 15.20 -5.18 16.78
CA ILE A 39 16.05 -4.73 15.68
C ILE A 39 15.59 -5.37 14.36
N ALA A 40 15.27 -6.66 14.33
CA ALA A 40 14.74 -7.32 13.13
C ALA A 40 13.43 -6.68 12.65
N LEU A 41 12.54 -6.34 13.58
CA LEU A 41 11.25 -5.70 13.27
C LEU A 41 11.40 -4.28 12.72
N VAL A 42 12.39 -3.51 13.16
CA VAL A 42 12.70 -2.17 12.60
C VAL A 42 12.88 -2.24 11.07
N TRP A 43 13.53 -3.30 10.58
CA TRP A 43 13.74 -3.50 9.14
C TRP A 43 12.58 -4.23 8.44
N LEU A 44 11.94 -5.17 9.13
CA LEU A 44 10.92 -6.04 8.52
C LEU A 44 9.54 -5.37 8.43
N ILE A 45 9.13 -4.59 9.43
CA ILE A 45 7.82 -3.94 9.45
C ILE A 45 7.62 -3.02 8.23
N PRO A 46 8.56 -2.13 7.87
CA PRO A 46 8.40 -1.28 6.68
C PRO A 46 8.20 -2.07 5.40
N LEU A 47 8.90 -3.20 5.24
CA LEU A 47 8.76 -4.09 4.08
C LEU A 47 7.35 -4.71 4.02
N ILE A 48 6.89 -5.29 5.13
CA ILE A 48 5.56 -5.90 5.20
C ILE A 48 4.46 -4.85 4.99
N ALA A 49 4.60 -3.67 5.61
CA ALA A 49 3.67 -2.57 5.44
C ALA A 49 3.59 -2.11 3.98
N ALA A 50 4.73 -1.98 3.30
CA ALA A 50 4.77 -1.60 1.88
C ALA A 50 4.07 -2.65 1.00
N ILE A 51 4.34 -3.95 1.21
CA ILE A 51 3.69 -5.04 0.48
C ILE A 51 2.18 -5.05 0.75
N GLY A 52 1.79 -4.94 2.02
CA GLY A 52 0.39 -4.94 2.45
C GLY A 52 -0.39 -3.78 1.84
N LEU A 53 0.17 -2.56 1.87
CA LEU A 53 -0.43 -1.41 1.22
C LEU A 53 -0.50 -1.61 -0.30
N TRP A 54 0.56 -2.10 -0.94
CA TRP A 54 0.55 -2.34 -2.39
C TRP A 54 -0.55 -3.32 -2.80
N LEU A 55 -0.67 -4.45 -2.09
CA LEU A 55 -1.74 -5.42 -2.33
C LEU A 55 -3.13 -4.81 -2.08
N PHE A 56 -3.30 -4.08 -0.98
CA PHE A 56 -4.56 -3.44 -0.65
C PHE A 56 -5.01 -2.45 -1.73
N HIS A 57 -4.13 -1.56 -2.20
CA HIS A 57 -4.46 -0.62 -3.27
C HIS A 57 -4.76 -1.34 -4.59
N ARG A 58 -4.00 -2.40 -4.93
CA ARG A 58 -4.25 -3.20 -6.14
C ARG A 58 -5.63 -3.86 -6.14
N THR A 59 -6.14 -4.26 -4.98
CA THR A 59 -7.51 -4.80 -4.88
C THR A 59 -8.60 -3.73 -5.04
N GLN A 60 -8.25 -2.46 -4.90
CA GLN A 60 -9.15 -1.32 -5.04
C GLN A 60 -9.04 -0.64 -6.40
N ASP A 61 -8.11 -1.05 -7.27
CA ASP A 61 -8.04 -0.56 -8.64
C ASP A 61 -9.42 -0.79 -9.27
N PRO A 62 -10.17 0.27 -9.61
CA PRO A 62 -11.46 0.11 -10.24
C PRO A 62 -11.21 -0.72 -11.50
N LEU A 63 -12.06 -1.73 -11.72
CA LEU A 63 -12.21 -2.26 -13.07
C LEU A 63 -12.42 -1.02 -13.93
N ILE A 64 -11.41 -0.62 -14.71
CA ILE A 64 -11.64 0.27 -15.83
C ILE A 64 -12.71 -0.50 -16.58
N SER A 65 -13.96 -0.07 -16.41
CA SER A 65 -15.03 -0.52 -17.26
C SER A 65 -14.55 -0.02 -18.61
N SER A 66 -13.87 -0.91 -19.33
CA SER A 66 -13.72 -0.73 -20.75
C SER A 66 -15.15 -0.50 -21.19
N SER A 67 -15.43 0.71 -21.67
CA SER A 67 -16.61 1.02 -22.44
C SER A 67 -16.56 0.13 -23.68
N LYS A 68 -16.79 -1.17 -23.50
CA LYS A 68 -16.96 -2.13 -24.58
C LYS A 68 -18.41 -1.99 -24.99
N SER A 69 -18.70 -0.87 -25.65
CA SER A 69 -19.75 -0.86 -26.66
C SER A 69 -19.28 -1.81 -27.75
N PHE A 70 -19.67 -3.08 -27.63
CA PHE A 70 -19.55 -4.03 -28.73
C PHE A 70 -20.69 -5.03 -28.62
N GLY A 71 -21.72 -4.80 -29.43
CA GLY A 71 -22.90 -5.65 -29.52
C GLY A 71 -24.20 -4.86 -29.40
N GLY A 72 -24.55 -4.11 -30.45
CA GLY A 72 -25.87 -3.50 -30.57
C GLY A 72 -26.97 -4.57 -30.55
N GLY A 73 -27.94 -4.41 -29.66
CA GLY A 73 -29.14 -5.24 -29.55
C GLY A 73 -30.27 -4.38 -29.00
N ALA A 74 -31.40 -4.39 -29.72
CA ALA A 74 -32.45 -3.38 -29.72
C ALA A 74 -33.03 -2.96 -28.36
N SER A 75 -33.28 -1.65 -28.28
CA SER A 75 -34.13 -0.95 -27.33
C SER A 75 -35.46 -1.67 -27.05
N LYS A 76 -35.82 -1.79 -25.78
CA LYS A 76 -37.23 -1.75 -25.34
C LYS A 76 -37.31 -1.19 -23.92
N SER A 77 -37.47 0.12 -23.81
CA SER A 77 -37.98 0.79 -22.63
C SER A 77 -39.49 0.52 -22.56
N THR A 78 -39.91 -0.45 -21.77
CA THR A 78 -41.33 -0.59 -21.40
C THR A 78 -41.58 0.25 -20.15
N ASN A 79 -41.72 1.56 -20.34
CA ASN A 79 -42.39 2.42 -19.37
C ASN A 79 -43.90 2.31 -19.64
N PHE A 80 -44.59 1.42 -18.94
CA PHE A 80 -46.04 1.42 -18.91
C PHE A 80 -46.48 2.26 -17.71
N THR A 81 -46.60 3.57 -17.92
CA THR A 81 -47.34 4.46 -17.03
C THR A 81 -48.77 4.52 -17.57
N GLY A 82 -49.67 3.75 -16.96
CA GLY A 82 -51.11 3.91 -17.18
C GLY A 82 -51.64 5.03 -16.29
N THR A 83 -52.01 6.15 -16.90
CA THR A 83 -52.78 7.23 -16.30
C THR A 83 -54.04 7.42 -17.14
N GLY A 84 -55.20 7.47 -16.49
CA GLY A 84 -56.54 7.75 -17.06
C GLY A 84 -57.49 6.56 -16.89
N ASP A 85 -58.73 6.68 -16.38
CA ASP A 85 -59.55 7.80 -15.89
C ASP A 85 -60.44 7.27 -14.75
#